data_AF-A0A2A4B8J8-F1
#
_entry.id   AF-A0A2A4B8J8-F1
#
_cell.length_a   1.000
_cell.length_b   1.000
_cell.length_c   1.000
_cell.angle_alpha   90.00
_cell.angle_beta   90.00
_cell.angle_gamma   90.00
#
_symmetry.space_group_name_H-M   'P 1'
#
loop_
_entity.id
_entity.type
_entity.pdbx_description
1 polymer ?
#
loop_
_entity_poly.entity_id
_entity_poly.type
_entity_poly.pdbx_seq_one_letter_code
_entity_poly.pdbx_strand_id
1 'polypeptide(L)'
;MKRLYALFALLMLVAVQPARAQSILRDAETEALLNDASRPLIEAAGLSPRNVRIVLINDSSINAFVAGGQAVYIHSGLIDAADNINEVQGVIAHELGHVTGGHAPLSGQMFKQATGISILSLVLGVAAMAAGAGEAGAGILAAGQQAAMGSVLAFSRNQESSADAAGVRYLNTAKISGKGMLEFFKKLQNQEFRLAIPQNNPYNRTHPLSGQRIANLTNDLSQGTGWRVPTPAGWDDRFKRIQAKLRGYVDDPKDTLRKYPASDTSIPARYARAYAYHRSGYPTEAAAEAAALVKAAPNDPYFLELEGQILLESGKPAEALKALRVATARTNYQPLIATTFGHALVATEDPANLPEAEKVLRQAVARDDQNPFAWYQLGTVYERKGDGPRTALAAAEQASLTGDNARALFSARAALAGLPQGTPDYIRAQDIQMTAEVAVEQDKKNRRRER
;
A
#
# COMPACT_ATOMS: atom_id res chain seq x y z
N MET A 1 -14.90 27.07 -40.47
CA MET A 1 -15.72 26.43 -39.40
C MET A 1 -15.50 24.92 -39.27
N LYS A 2 -15.44 24.12 -40.33
CA LYS A 2 -15.24 22.64 -40.21
C LYS A 2 -13.84 22.18 -39.77
N ARG A 3 -12.81 23.03 -39.84
CA ARG A 3 -11.43 22.72 -39.37
C ARG A 3 -11.18 23.03 -37.88
N LEU A 4 -12.03 23.83 -37.23
CA LEU A 4 -11.91 24.12 -35.78
C LEU A 4 -12.50 23.01 -34.91
N TYR A 5 -13.56 22.34 -35.36
CA TYR A 5 -14.14 21.20 -34.63
C TYR A 5 -13.24 19.95 -34.62
N ALA A 6 -12.42 19.77 -35.67
CA ALA A 6 -11.45 18.68 -35.72
C ALA A 6 -10.28 18.88 -34.73
N LEU A 7 -9.90 20.13 -34.43
CA LEU A 7 -8.87 20.44 -33.44
C LEU A 7 -9.39 20.25 -32.01
N PHE A 8 -10.67 20.55 -31.77
CA PHE A 8 -11.31 20.38 -30.45
C PHE A 8 -11.54 18.91 -30.10
N ALA A 9 -11.84 18.06 -31.09
CA ALA A 9 -11.94 16.61 -30.92
C ALA A 9 -10.57 15.93 -30.74
N LEU A 10 -9.49 16.50 -31.30
CA LEU A 10 -8.13 15.99 -31.14
C LEU A 10 -7.48 16.41 -29.81
N LEU A 11 -7.88 17.56 -29.24
CA LEU A 11 -7.44 18.01 -27.91
C LEU A 11 -8.09 17.24 -26.74
N MET A 12 -9.28 16.67 -26.94
CA MET A 12 -9.90 15.75 -25.96
C MET A 12 -9.21 14.37 -25.89
N LEU A 13 -8.27 14.07 -26.80
CA LEU A 13 -7.44 12.86 -26.78
C LEU A 13 -6.09 13.06 -26.08
N VAL A 14 -5.78 14.26 -25.60
CA VAL A 14 -4.59 14.52 -24.79
C VAL A 14 -4.90 14.19 -23.34
N ALA A 15 -4.55 12.95 -22.99
CA ALA A 15 -4.17 12.51 -21.65
C ALA A 15 -5.21 12.73 -20.54
N VAL A 16 -6.25 11.87 -20.53
CA VAL A 16 -6.52 11.15 -19.28
C VAL A 16 -5.28 10.29 -19.04
N GLN A 17 -4.21 10.87 -18.50
CA GLN A 17 -3.27 10.03 -17.77
C GLN A 17 -4.13 9.36 -16.71
N PRO A 18 -4.11 8.03 -16.56
CA PRO A 18 -4.68 7.44 -15.36
C PRO A 18 -4.04 8.24 -14.23
N ALA A 19 -4.86 8.91 -13.40
CA ALA A 19 -4.39 9.43 -12.14
C ALA A 19 -3.48 8.33 -11.59
N ARG A 20 -2.19 8.61 -11.39
CA ARG A 20 -1.24 7.57 -10.96
C ARG A 20 -1.93 6.86 -9.82
N ALA A 21 -2.43 5.66 -10.06
CA ALA A 21 -3.15 4.93 -9.05
C ALA A 21 -2.09 4.79 -7.97
N GLN A 22 -2.29 5.48 -6.83
CA GLN A 22 -1.37 5.43 -5.72
C GLN A 22 -1.16 3.95 -5.43
N SER A 23 0.01 3.42 -5.81
CA SER A 23 0.19 1.97 -5.84
C SER A 23 0.38 1.53 -4.41
N ILE A 24 -0.45 0.62 -3.94
CA ILE A 24 -0.25 -0.01 -2.63
C ILE A 24 1.11 -0.73 -2.69
N LEU A 25 2.00 -0.39 -1.75
CA LEU A 25 3.26 -1.07 -1.56
C LEU A 25 3.00 -2.30 -0.68
N ARG A 26 2.96 -3.47 -1.31
CA ARG A 26 2.89 -4.76 -0.63
C ARG A 26 4.30 -5.30 -0.45
N ASP A 27 4.71 -5.50 0.80
CA ASP A 27 6.04 -6.03 1.13
C ASP A 27 5.97 -6.84 2.43
N ALA A 28 6.48 -8.07 2.41
CA ALA A 28 6.28 -9.01 3.50
C ALA A 28 6.91 -8.54 4.83
N GLU A 29 8.10 -7.96 4.75
CA GLU A 29 8.82 -7.46 5.92
C GLU A 29 8.20 -6.18 6.47
N THR A 30 7.92 -5.22 5.58
CA THR A 30 7.34 -3.93 5.95
C THR A 30 5.95 -4.10 6.55
N GLU A 31 5.11 -4.94 5.95
CA GLU A 31 3.80 -5.30 6.51
C GLU A 31 3.95 -5.97 7.88
N ALA A 32 4.92 -6.88 8.05
CA ALA A 32 5.16 -7.52 9.34
C ALA A 32 5.59 -6.50 10.43
N LEU A 33 6.52 -5.59 10.14
CA LEU A 33 6.91 -4.55 11.10
C LEU A 33 5.72 -3.65 11.46
N LEU A 34 4.96 -3.17 10.47
CA LEU A 34 3.82 -2.28 10.72
C LEU A 34 2.72 -3.00 11.51
N ASN A 35 2.45 -4.27 11.21
CA ASN A 35 1.50 -5.08 11.96
C ASN A 35 1.96 -5.32 13.40
N ASP A 36 3.24 -5.63 13.62
CA ASP A 36 3.81 -5.78 14.96
C ASP A 36 3.73 -4.44 15.73
N ALA A 37 4.11 -3.33 15.09
CA ALA A 37 4.17 -2.00 15.70
C ALA A 37 2.80 -1.47 16.10
N SER A 38 1.78 -1.77 15.29
CA SER A 38 0.42 -1.28 15.47
C SER A 38 -0.44 -2.17 16.36
N ARG A 39 -0.19 -3.49 16.42
CA ARG A 39 -0.99 -4.44 17.21
C ARG A 39 -1.32 -3.98 18.64
N PRO A 40 -0.35 -3.61 19.49
CA PRO A 40 -0.66 -3.17 20.86
C PRO A 40 -1.47 -1.87 20.91
N LEU A 41 -1.33 -0.99 19.91
CA LEU A 41 -2.14 0.23 19.79
C LEU A 41 -3.57 -0.09 19.35
N ILE A 42 -3.74 -1.03 18.43
CA ILE A 42 -5.06 -1.51 17.97
C ILE A 42 -5.81 -2.16 19.14
N GLU A 43 -5.14 -3.01 19.91
CA GLU A 43 -5.71 -3.63 21.12
C GLU A 43 -6.05 -2.58 22.19
N ALA A 44 -5.17 -1.61 22.42
CA ALA A 44 -5.43 -0.48 23.31
C ALA A 44 -6.60 0.41 22.86
N ALA A 45 -6.88 0.45 21.56
CA ALA A 45 -8.05 1.12 20.98
C ALA A 45 -9.36 0.32 21.12
N GLY A 46 -9.32 -0.89 21.68
CA GLY A 46 -10.48 -1.77 21.79
C GLY A 46 -10.89 -2.41 20.46
N LEU A 47 -9.99 -2.40 19.47
CA LEU A 47 -10.21 -2.97 18.15
C LEU A 47 -9.55 -4.35 18.04
N SER A 48 -10.03 -5.17 17.11
CA SER A 48 -9.39 -6.44 16.77
C SER A 48 -8.24 -6.21 15.77
N PRO A 49 -7.01 -6.67 16.04
CA PRO A 49 -5.91 -6.63 15.08
C PRO A 49 -6.19 -7.34 13.75
N ARG A 50 -7.19 -8.23 13.71
CA ARG A 50 -7.61 -8.91 12.47
C ARG A 50 -8.45 -8.02 11.55
N ASN A 51 -9.07 -6.97 12.10
CA ASN A 51 -10.01 -6.12 11.36
C ASN A 51 -9.38 -4.78 10.98
N VAL A 52 -8.29 -4.38 11.63
CA VAL A 52 -7.57 -3.15 11.30
C VAL A 52 -6.44 -3.46 10.32
N ARG A 53 -6.46 -2.80 9.16
CA ARG A 53 -5.40 -2.92 8.16
C ARG A 53 -4.47 -1.71 8.21
N ILE A 54 -3.17 -1.95 8.19
CA ILE A 54 -2.17 -0.90 7.93
C ILE A 54 -1.72 -1.07 6.48
N VAL A 55 -1.89 -0.03 5.66
CA VAL A 55 -1.63 -0.07 4.22
C VAL A 55 -0.58 0.96 3.86
N LEU A 56 0.52 0.53 3.24
CA LEU A 56 1.54 1.43 2.75
C LEU A 56 1.21 1.87 1.32
N ILE A 57 1.28 3.18 1.08
CA ILE A 57 1.01 3.81 -0.21
C ILE A 57 2.32 4.33 -0.80
N ASN A 58 2.57 4.04 -2.08
CA ASN A 58 3.70 4.58 -2.83
C ASN A 58 3.45 6.05 -3.16
N ASP A 59 3.78 6.91 -2.22
CA ASP A 59 3.69 8.35 -2.33
C ASP A 59 4.83 8.97 -1.50
N SER A 60 5.64 9.80 -2.13
CA SER A 60 6.79 10.44 -1.49
C SER A 60 6.38 11.59 -0.57
N SER A 61 5.12 11.99 -0.57
CA SER A 61 4.61 12.96 0.40
C SER A 61 4.52 12.36 1.81
N ILE A 62 4.72 13.21 2.80
CA ILE A 62 4.51 12.85 4.20
C ILE A 62 3.01 12.91 4.46
N ASN A 63 2.36 11.76 4.60
CA ASN A 63 0.96 11.68 4.97
C ASN A 63 0.59 10.33 5.63
N ALA A 64 -0.49 10.34 6.39
CA ALA A 64 -1.25 9.18 6.81
C ALA A 64 -2.72 9.58 6.93
N PHE A 65 -3.63 8.63 6.76
CA PHE A 65 -5.07 8.89 6.88
C PHE A 65 -5.85 7.60 7.12
N VAL A 66 -7.12 7.74 7.50
CA VAL A 66 -8.06 6.63 7.64
C VAL A 66 -9.12 6.66 6.54
N ALA A 67 -9.44 5.49 5.99
CA ALA A 67 -10.54 5.34 5.02
C ALA A 67 -11.15 3.94 5.09
N GLY A 68 -12.41 3.81 4.65
CA GLY A 68 -13.08 2.50 4.54
C GLY A 68 -13.36 1.81 5.89
N GLY A 69 -13.46 2.58 6.99
CA GLY A 69 -13.84 2.08 8.31
C GLY A 69 -12.64 1.75 9.20
N GLN A 70 -11.90 0.68 8.90
CA GLN A 70 -10.81 0.16 9.76
C GLN A 70 -9.51 -0.07 8.98
N ALA A 71 -9.14 0.89 8.12
CA ALA A 71 -7.83 0.88 7.47
C ALA A 71 -7.10 2.20 7.70
N VAL A 72 -5.84 2.10 8.11
CA VAL A 72 -4.89 3.20 8.24
C VAL A 72 -3.95 3.13 7.03
N TYR A 73 -3.94 4.20 6.25
CA TYR A 73 -3.07 4.36 5.09
C TYR A 73 -1.89 5.22 5.50
N ILE A 74 -0.68 4.78 5.17
CA ILE A 74 0.57 5.47 5.47
C ILE A 74 1.29 5.69 4.14
N HIS A 75 1.76 6.90 3.87
CA HIS A 75 2.57 7.16 2.69
C HIS A 75 4.03 6.75 2.93
N SER A 76 4.71 6.26 1.90
CA SER A 76 6.15 5.96 1.97
C SER A 76 7.01 7.16 2.39
N GLY A 77 6.63 8.39 2.04
CA GLY A 77 7.30 9.60 2.49
C GLY A 77 7.26 9.81 4.00
N LEU A 78 6.22 9.32 4.68
CA LEU A 78 6.15 9.34 6.15
C LEU A 78 7.20 8.42 6.77
N ILE A 79 7.32 7.20 6.24
CA ILE A 79 8.34 6.24 6.67
C ILE A 79 9.75 6.78 6.40
N ASP A 80 9.95 7.46 5.28
CA ASP A 80 11.23 8.10 4.96
C ASP A 80 11.59 9.25 5.91
N ALA A 81 10.60 10.06 6.31
CA ALA A 81 10.78 11.22 7.19
C ALA A 81 10.89 10.88 8.68
N ALA A 82 10.40 9.70 9.10
CA ALA A 82 10.48 9.25 10.48
C ALA A 82 11.92 8.82 10.84
N ASP A 83 12.38 9.21 12.03
CA ASP A 83 13.74 8.90 12.51
C ASP A 83 13.82 7.53 13.20
N ASN A 84 12.69 7.05 13.70
CA ASN A 84 12.56 5.78 14.42
C ASN A 84 11.12 5.26 14.35
N ILE A 85 10.90 4.02 14.79
CA ILE A 85 9.57 3.39 14.75
C ILE A 85 8.57 4.00 15.74
N ASN A 86 9.06 4.62 16.83
CA ASN A 86 8.19 5.24 17.82
C ASN A 86 7.48 6.48 17.25
N GLU A 87 8.12 7.21 16.33
CA GLU A 87 7.47 8.28 15.56
C GLU A 87 6.30 7.74 14.71
N VAL A 88 6.51 6.63 14.00
CA VAL A 88 5.45 5.98 13.20
C VAL A 88 4.33 5.45 14.09
N GLN A 89 4.65 4.85 15.24
CA GLN A 89 3.65 4.43 16.22
C GLN A 89 2.82 5.60 16.75
N GLY A 90 3.43 6.76 16.96
CA GLY A 90 2.74 7.98 17.33
C GLY A 90 1.70 8.41 16.30
N VAL A 91 2.06 8.39 15.02
CA VAL A 91 1.12 8.67 13.91
C VAL A 91 0.01 7.62 13.86
N ILE A 92 0.35 6.33 13.95
CA ILE A 92 -0.66 5.26 13.94
C ILE A 92 -1.65 5.42 15.11
N ALA A 93 -1.17 5.79 16.31
CA ALA A 93 -2.03 6.04 17.46
C ALA A 93 -3.03 7.18 17.20
N HIS A 94 -2.58 8.26 16.54
CA HIS A 94 -3.42 9.37 16.11
C HIS A 94 -4.48 8.92 15.09
N GLU A 95 -4.08 8.18 14.06
CA GLU A 95 -5.00 7.66 13.04
C GLU A 95 -6.04 6.70 13.63
N LEU A 96 -5.66 5.84 14.58
CA LEU A 96 -6.61 5.00 15.32
C LEU A 96 -7.61 5.85 16.14
N GLY A 97 -7.19 7.03 16.62
CA GLY A 97 -8.08 8.04 17.18
C GLY A 97 -9.18 8.45 16.20
N HIS A 98 -8.85 8.71 14.94
CA HIS A 98 -9.83 8.97 13.89
C HIS A 98 -10.74 7.77 13.57
N VAL A 99 -10.20 6.54 13.61
CA VAL A 99 -11.01 5.31 13.43
C VAL A 99 -12.08 5.21 14.51
N THR A 100 -11.67 5.23 15.78
CA THR A 100 -12.60 5.08 16.92
C THR A 100 -13.53 6.27 17.12
N GLY A 101 -13.08 7.48 16.75
CA GLY A 101 -13.91 8.69 16.77
C GLY A 101 -14.95 8.74 15.65
N GLY A 102 -14.93 7.79 14.70
CA GLY A 102 -15.83 7.80 13.55
C GLY A 102 -15.60 8.99 12.62
N HIS A 103 -14.38 9.54 12.60
CA HIS A 103 -14.06 10.70 11.77
C HIS A 103 -13.82 10.32 10.31
N ALA A 104 -13.49 9.06 10.04
CA ALA A 104 -13.19 8.58 8.70
C ALA A 104 -14.34 8.89 7.73
N PRO A 105 -14.11 9.62 6.63
CA PRO A 105 -15.17 9.96 5.70
C PRO A 105 -15.75 8.69 5.07
N LEU A 106 -17.07 8.53 5.17
CA LEU A 106 -17.79 7.46 4.45
C LEU A 106 -17.76 7.77 2.95
N SER A 107 -17.66 6.73 2.10
CA SER A 107 -17.51 6.87 0.64
C SER A 107 -18.58 7.78 0.00
N GLY A 108 -19.81 7.77 0.54
CA GLY A 108 -20.90 8.63 0.07
C GLY A 108 -20.77 10.12 0.44
N GLN A 109 -20.10 10.45 1.56
CA GLN A 109 -19.79 11.83 1.94
C GLN A 109 -18.57 12.35 1.18
N MET A 110 -17.57 11.49 0.99
CA MET A 110 -16.38 11.74 0.19
C MET A 110 -16.75 12.17 -1.24
N PHE A 111 -17.66 11.44 -1.88
CA PHE A 111 -18.15 11.77 -3.23
C PHE A 111 -18.88 13.12 -3.29
N LYS A 112 -19.73 13.45 -2.31
CA LYS A 112 -20.54 14.69 -2.33
C LYS A 112 -19.67 15.95 -2.26
N GLN A 113 -18.71 15.99 -1.33
CA GLN A 113 -17.80 17.14 -1.18
C GLN A 113 -16.81 17.23 -2.34
N ALA A 114 -16.24 16.10 -2.79
CA ALA A 114 -15.35 16.08 -3.95
C ALA A 114 -16.07 16.56 -5.23
N THR A 115 -17.33 16.19 -5.42
CA THR A 115 -18.14 16.59 -6.59
C THR A 115 -18.37 18.10 -6.61
N GLY A 116 -18.69 18.73 -5.48
CA GLY A 116 -18.92 20.18 -5.41
C GLY A 116 -17.68 21.01 -5.82
N ILE A 117 -16.50 20.63 -5.33
CA ILE A 117 -15.24 21.32 -5.64
C ILE A 117 -14.76 21.01 -7.06
N SER A 118 -14.97 19.79 -7.53
CA SER A 118 -14.67 19.40 -8.91
C SER A 118 -15.55 20.16 -9.92
N ILE A 119 -16.84 20.38 -9.63
CA ILE A 119 -17.74 21.19 -10.46
C ILE A 119 -17.27 22.65 -10.51
N LEU A 120 -16.90 23.24 -9.37
CA LEU A 120 -16.38 24.62 -9.35
C LEU A 120 -15.09 24.76 -10.16
N SER A 121 -14.18 23.79 -10.02
CA SER A 121 -12.91 23.76 -10.75
C SER A 121 -13.11 23.56 -12.24
N LEU A 122 -14.11 22.75 -12.63
CA LEU A 122 -14.53 22.57 -14.01
C LEU A 122 -15.03 23.89 -14.63
N VAL A 123 -15.89 24.63 -13.92
CA VAL A 123 -16.40 25.93 -14.38
C VAL A 123 -15.26 26.94 -14.58
N LEU A 124 -14.36 27.05 -13.62
CA LEU A 124 -13.22 27.98 -13.69
C LEU A 124 -12.20 27.57 -14.76
N GLY A 125 -11.90 26.28 -14.88
CA GLY A 125 -11.01 25.74 -15.89
C GLY A 125 -11.55 25.97 -17.30
N VAL A 126 -12.83 25.68 -17.53
CA VAL A 126 -13.52 25.93 -18.82
C VAL A 126 -13.56 27.42 -19.16
N ALA A 127 -13.83 28.29 -18.18
CA ALA A 127 -13.81 29.74 -18.40
C ALA A 127 -12.41 30.26 -18.77
N ALA A 128 -11.36 29.78 -18.11
CA ALA A 128 -9.96 30.15 -18.42
C ALA A 128 -9.54 29.66 -19.81
N MET A 129 -9.91 28.43 -20.19
CA MET A 129 -9.66 27.90 -21.53
C MET A 129 -10.41 28.69 -22.61
N ALA A 130 -11.68 29.05 -22.36
CA ALA A 130 -12.49 29.86 -23.27
C ALA A 130 -11.93 31.29 -23.44
N ALA A 131 -11.24 31.81 -22.43
CA ALA A 131 -10.53 33.10 -22.47
C ALA A 131 -9.15 33.03 -23.16
N GLY A 132 -8.77 31.90 -23.75
CA GLY A 132 -7.51 31.71 -24.47
C GLY A 132 -6.33 31.27 -23.61
N ALA A 133 -6.53 30.98 -22.33
CA ALA A 133 -5.50 30.53 -21.40
C ALA A 133 -5.56 29.00 -21.18
N GLY A 134 -5.31 28.24 -22.25
CA GLY A 134 -5.44 26.78 -22.27
C GLY A 134 -4.64 26.05 -21.18
N GLU A 135 -3.37 26.42 -21.02
CA GLU A 135 -2.46 25.85 -20.02
C GLU A 135 -2.88 26.22 -18.59
N ALA A 136 -3.34 27.46 -18.38
CA ALA A 136 -3.86 27.91 -17.09
C ALA A 136 -5.15 27.16 -16.73
N GLY A 137 -6.03 26.91 -17.70
CA GLY A 137 -7.25 26.13 -17.50
C GLY A 137 -6.99 24.68 -17.12
N ALA A 138 -6.03 24.01 -17.78
CA ALA A 138 -5.60 22.66 -17.40
C ALA A 138 -5.00 22.63 -15.98
N GLY A 139 -4.19 23.65 -15.64
CA GLY A 139 -3.64 23.82 -14.29
C GLY A 139 -4.72 24.01 -13.21
N ILE A 140 -5.76 24.81 -13.50
CA ILE A 140 -6.90 25.03 -12.60
C ILE A 140 -7.69 23.74 -12.36
N LEU A 141 -7.90 22.92 -13.40
CA LEU A 141 -8.58 21.63 -13.26
C LEU A 141 -7.80 20.66 -12.36
N ALA A 142 -6.49 20.52 -12.60
CA ALA A 142 -5.63 19.67 -11.79
C ALA A 142 -5.53 20.14 -10.32
N ALA A 143 -5.33 21.45 -10.11
CA ALA A 143 -5.32 22.05 -8.78
C ALA A 143 -6.67 21.87 -8.07
N GLY A 144 -7.76 21.99 -8.81
CA GLY A 144 -9.11 21.78 -8.33
C GLY A 144 -9.40 20.37 -7.85
N GLN A 145 -8.95 19.36 -8.61
CA GLN A 145 -9.06 17.96 -8.20
C GLN A 145 -8.24 17.66 -6.94
N GLN A 146 -7.04 18.22 -6.85
CA GLN A 146 -6.19 18.06 -5.66
C GLN A 146 -6.77 18.78 -4.43
N ALA A 147 -7.34 19.97 -4.62
CA ALA A 147 -8.05 20.72 -3.57
C ALA A 147 -9.32 19.98 -3.12
N ALA A 148 -10.07 19.39 -4.05
CA ALA A 148 -11.24 18.57 -3.75
C ALA A 148 -10.86 17.39 -2.85
N MET A 149 -9.83 16.63 -3.24
CA MET A 149 -9.35 15.49 -2.45
C MET A 149 -8.83 15.93 -1.07
N GLY A 150 -8.02 16.99 -1.01
CA GLY A 150 -7.48 17.51 0.24
C GLY A 150 -8.56 18.01 1.21
N SER A 151 -9.61 18.66 0.70
CA SER A 151 -10.70 19.18 1.54
C SER A 151 -11.57 18.08 2.16
N VAL A 152 -11.72 16.95 1.47
CA VAL A 152 -12.52 15.81 1.93
C VAL A 152 -11.80 15.02 3.01
N LEU A 153 -10.47 15.05 2.97
CA LEU A 153 -9.58 14.41 3.93
C LEU A 153 -9.21 15.37 5.09
N ALA A 154 -9.62 16.63 5.05
CA ALA A 154 -9.30 17.61 6.09
C ALA A 154 -10.22 17.48 7.31
N PHE A 155 -9.62 17.28 8.48
CA PHE A 155 -10.34 17.17 9.74
C PHE A 155 -10.50 18.53 10.44
N SER A 156 -11.62 18.70 11.15
CA SER A 156 -11.86 19.87 12.00
C SER A 156 -10.94 19.87 13.23
N ARG A 157 -10.70 21.04 13.82
CA ARG A 157 -9.89 21.18 15.04
C ARG A 157 -10.40 20.34 16.21
N ASN A 158 -11.73 20.14 16.30
CA ASN A 158 -12.35 19.31 17.32
C ASN A 158 -12.05 17.83 17.08
N GLN A 159 -12.12 17.36 15.82
CA GLN A 159 -11.78 15.99 15.45
C GLN A 159 -10.29 15.70 15.68
N GLU A 160 -9.42 16.66 15.38
CA GLU A 160 -7.99 16.57 15.66
C GLU A 160 -7.71 16.49 17.17
N SER A 161 -8.37 17.32 17.97
CA SER A 161 -8.18 17.32 19.43
C SER A 161 -8.69 16.04 20.08
N SER A 162 -9.79 15.47 19.58
CA SER A 162 -10.30 14.18 20.07
C SER A 162 -9.44 13.00 19.61
N ALA A 163 -8.87 13.06 18.40
CA ALA A 163 -7.91 12.07 17.91
C ALA A 163 -6.59 12.12 18.71
N ASP A 164 -6.05 13.32 18.98
CA ASP A 164 -4.87 13.52 19.83
C ASP A 164 -5.09 12.89 21.23
N ALA A 165 -6.22 13.23 21.88
CA ALA A 165 -6.56 12.70 23.19
C ALA A 165 -6.74 11.17 23.19
N ALA A 166 -7.30 10.60 22.12
CA ALA A 166 -7.41 9.16 21.94
C ALA A 166 -6.03 8.50 21.75
N GLY A 167 -5.20 9.06 20.87
CA GLY A 167 -3.83 8.60 20.63
C GLY A 167 -2.98 8.58 21.89
N VAL A 168 -3.05 9.63 22.71
CA VAL A 168 -2.41 9.69 24.05
C VAL A 168 -2.87 8.52 24.93
N ARG A 169 -4.19 8.25 24.99
CA ARG A 169 -4.72 7.12 25.77
C ARG A 169 -4.21 5.79 25.23
N TYR A 170 -4.16 5.59 23.91
CA TYR A 170 -3.70 4.34 23.31
C TYR A 170 -2.22 4.09 23.58
N LEU A 171 -1.37 5.11 23.43
CA LEU A 171 0.05 5.02 23.75
C LEU A 171 0.26 4.66 25.22
N ASN A 172 -0.46 5.31 26.14
CA ASN A 172 -0.36 5.01 27.57
C ASN A 172 -0.85 3.60 27.93
N THR A 173 -1.99 3.18 27.39
CA THR A 173 -2.55 1.82 27.62
C THR A 173 -1.63 0.74 27.05
N ALA A 174 -1.07 0.96 25.85
CA ALA A 174 -0.11 0.07 25.21
C ALA A 174 1.29 0.11 25.85
N LYS A 175 1.53 1.03 26.79
CA LYS A 175 2.85 1.30 27.39
C LYS A 175 3.92 1.65 26.32
N ILE A 176 3.52 2.39 25.29
CA ILE A 176 4.40 2.88 24.23
C ILE A 176 4.73 4.35 24.53
N SER A 177 5.98 4.76 24.31
CA SER A 177 6.37 6.15 24.55
C SER A 177 5.63 7.11 23.63
N GLY A 178 5.11 8.19 24.22
CA GLY A 178 4.55 9.32 23.50
C GLY A 178 5.58 10.24 22.85
N LYS A 179 6.88 10.04 23.12
CA LYS A 179 7.95 10.90 22.60
C LYS A 179 7.96 10.96 21.09
N GLY A 180 7.85 9.82 20.42
CA GLY A 180 7.82 9.76 18.96
C GLY A 180 6.67 10.53 18.34
N MET A 181 5.46 10.47 18.91
CA MET A 181 4.33 11.30 18.46
C MET A 181 4.67 12.79 18.51
N LEU A 182 5.23 13.23 19.65
CA LEU A 182 5.58 14.63 19.86
C LEU A 182 6.74 15.09 18.97
N GLU A 183 7.78 14.26 18.82
CA GLU A 183 8.95 14.54 17.99
C GLU A 183 8.55 14.63 16.51
N PHE A 184 7.74 13.69 16.02
CA PHE A 184 7.24 13.71 14.65
C PHE A 184 6.34 14.92 14.39
N PHE A 185 5.40 15.24 15.28
CA PHE A 185 4.52 16.40 15.09
C PHE A 185 5.28 17.73 15.14
N LYS A 186 6.31 17.85 15.98
CA LYS A 186 7.23 19.00 15.97
C LYS A 186 8.03 19.07 14.67
N LYS A 187 8.45 17.93 14.12
CA LYS A 187 9.13 17.85 12.81
C LYS A 187 8.22 18.39 11.70
N LEU A 188 6.95 17.98 11.68
CA LEU A 188 5.96 18.49 10.73
C LEU A 188 5.72 19.99 10.90
N GLN A 189 5.57 20.47 12.13
CA GLN A 189 5.40 21.89 12.44
C GLN A 189 6.61 22.73 11.99
N ASN A 190 7.83 22.25 12.23
CA ASN A 190 9.06 22.94 11.82
C ASN A 190 9.23 22.99 10.30
N GLN A 191 8.75 21.97 9.57
CA GLN A 191 8.73 22.02 8.11
C GLN A 191 7.80 23.12 7.58
N GLU A 192 6.68 23.40 8.25
CA GLU A 192 5.81 24.53 7.89
C GLU A 192 6.51 25.87 8.08
N PHE A 193 7.14 26.08 9.23
CA PHE A 193 7.77 27.35 9.56
C PHE A 193 8.94 27.69 8.64
N ARG A 194 9.72 26.69 8.21
CA ARG A 194 10.88 26.91 7.33
C ARG A 194 10.50 27.29 5.90
N LEU A 195 9.27 27.02 5.44
CA LEU A 195 8.94 27.11 4.02
C LEU A 195 8.41 28.46 3.55
N ALA A 196 7.88 29.36 4.40
CA ALA A 196 7.35 30.71 4.06
C ALA A 196 6.51 30.83 2.76
N ILE A 197 6.06 29.71 2.19
CA ILE A 197 5.37 29.48 0.90
C ILE A 197 4.27 28.44 1.21
N PRO A 198 3.06 28.53 0.61
CA PRO A 198 1.86 27.87 1.11
C PRO A 198 1.98 26.34 1.24
N GLN A 199 1.76 25.83 2.46
CA GLN A 199 1.27 24.48 2.79
C GLN A 199 1.72 23.36 1.82
N ASN A 200 3.01 23.03 1.64
CA ASN A 200 3.41 21.93 0.75
C ASN A 200 3.45 20.54 1.43
N ASN A 201 3.17 20.44 2.73
CA ASN A 201 3.07 19.17 3.45
C ASN A 201 1.61 18.66 3.42
N PRO A 202 1.30 17.55 2.72
CA PRO A 202 -0.06 17.03 2.65
C PRO A 202 -0.63 16.63 4.01
N TYR A 203 0.19 16.13 4.95
CA TYR A 203 -0.28 15.78 6.30
C TYR A 203 -0.88 16.97 7.02
N ASN A 204 -0.26 18.15 6.96
CA ASN A 204 -0.79 19.31 7.69
C ASN A 204 -2.02 19.93 7.01
N ARG A 205 -2.20 19.70 5.71
CA ARG A 205 -3.44 20.06 5.00
C ARG A 205 -4.62 19.23 5.49
N THR A 206 -4.40 17.95 5.78
CA THR A 206 -5.44 17.04 6.29
C THR A 206 -5.58 17.11 7.81
N HIS A 207 -4.47 17.34 8.53
CA HIS A 207 -4.35 17.43 9.99
C HIS A 207 -3.71 18.76 10.42
N PRO A 208 -4.48 19.88 10.51
CA PRO A 208 -3.92 21.17 10.88
C PRO A 208 -3.26 21.15 12.28
N LEU A 209 -1.93 21.25 12.33
CA LEU A 209 -1.17 21.31 13.57
C LEU A 209 -1.05 22.77 14.07
N SER A 210 -1.49 23.02 15.30
CA SER A 210 -1.35 24.34 15.94
C SER A 210 -0.38 24.28 17.12
N GLY A 211 0.22 25.42 17.49
CA GLY A 211 1.04 25.53 18.70
C GLY A 211 0.29 25.06 19.95
N GLN A 212 -1.02 25.30 20.03
CA GLN A 212 -1.86 24.82 21.13
C GLN A 212 -1.95 23.30 21.19
N ARG A 213 -2.12 22.62 20.04
CA ARG A 213 -2.13 21.14 19.98
C ARG A 213 -0.81 20.56 20.46
N ILE A 214 0.32 21.10 19.99
CA ILE A 214 1.65 20.67 20.44
C ILE A 214 1.83 20.89 21.94
N ALA A 215 1.36 22.02 22.49
CA ALA A 215 1.42 22.29 23.92
C ALA A 215 0.58 21.29 24.73
N ASN A 216 -0.65 21.02 24.29
CA ASN A 216 -1.54 20.04 24.93
C ASN A 216 -0.92 18.63 24.91
N LEU A 217 -0.47 18.16 23.74
CA LEU A 217 0.20 16.87 23.60
C LEU A 217 1.45 16.77 24.47
N THR A 218 2.25 17.84 24.56
CA THR A 218 3.43 17.87 25.43
C THR A 218 3.02 17.65 26.89
N ASN A 219 1.97 18.33 27.37
CA ASN A 219 1.49 18.17 28.73
C ASN A 219 0.94 16.76 28.99
N ASP A 220 0.08 16.27 28.10
CA ASP A 220 -0.61 14.99 28.29
C ASP A 220 0.34 13.79 28.18
N LEU A 221 1.26 13.80 27.21
CA LEU A 221 2.20 12.71 26.98
C LEU A 221 3.30 12.68 28.05
N SER A 222 3.81 13.82 28.49
CA SER A 222 4.91 13.88 29.47
C SER A 222 4.52 13.36 30.87
N GLN A 223 3.23 13.40 31.19
CA GLN A 223 2.66 12.86 32.43
C GLN A 223 2.21 11.39 32.28
N GLY A 224 2.20 10.87 31.06
CA GLY A 224 1.74 9.52 30.72
C GLY A 224 2.66 8.42 31.22
N THR A 225 2.07 7.26 31.56
CA THR A 225 2.81 6.06 32.01
C THR A 225 3.75 5.50 30.95
N GLY A 226 3.44 5.73 29.65
CA GLY A 226 4.29 5.31 28.53
C GLY A 226 5.54 6.16 28.34
N TRP A 227 5.58 7.40 28.85
CA TRP A 227 6.62 8.39 28.50
C TRP A 227 8.07 7.91 28.65
N ARG A 228 8.33 7.14 29.72
CA ARG A 228 9.67 6.63 30.05
C ARG A 228 9.94 5.22 29.57
N VAL A 229 8.97 4.58 28.90
CA VAL A 229 9.17 3.23 28.36
C VAL A 229 10.07 3.33 27.13
N PRO A 230 11.25 2.68 27.12
CA PRO A 230 12.11 2.70 25.95
C PRO A 230 11.49 1.88 24.81
N THR A 231 11.79 2.27 23.57
CA THR A 231 11.53 1.41 22.41
C THR A 231 12.22 0.06 22.63
N PRO A 232 11.54 -1.09 22.40
CA PRO A 232 12.17 -2.37 22.64
C PRO A 232 13.39 -2.58 21.73
N ALA A 233 14.39 -3.30 22.23
CA ALA A 233 15.65 -3.51 21.50
C ALA A 233 15.43 -4.13 20.12
N GLY A 234 16.19 -3.66 19.13
CA GLY A 234 16.14 -4.15 17.73
C GLY A 234 15.00 -3.59 16.88
N TRP A 235 14.02 -2.89 17.45
CA TRP A 235 12.92 -2.31 16.67
C TRP A 235 13.37 -1.17 15.76
N ASP A 236 14.25 -0.30 16.24
CA ASP A 236 14.80 0.78 15.41
C ASP A 236 15.72 0.23 14.32
N ASP A 237 16.40 -0.89 14.56
CA ASP A 237 17.22 -1.56 13.55
C ASP A 237 16.35 -2.18 12.45
N ARG A 238 15.25 -2.86 12.83
CA ARG A 238 14.22 -3.34 11.88
C ARG A 238 13.64 -2.17 11.06
N PHE A 239 13.35 -1.05 11.71
CA PHE A 239 12.80 0.11 11.04
C PHE A 239 13.78 0.74 10.05
N LYS A 240 15.03 1.00 10.45
CA LYS A 240 16.07 1.53 9.56
C LYS A 240 16.33 0.63 8.35
N ARG A 241 16.26 -0.68 8.57
CA ARG A 241 16.37 -1.68 7.52
C ARG A 241 15.23 -1.55 6.50
N ILE A 242 13.98 -1.46 6.96
CA ILE A 242 12.81 -1.22 6.10
C ILE A 242 12.87 0.13 5.40
N GLN A 243 13.31 1.18 6.08
CA GLN A 243 13.48 2.51 5.49
C GLN A 243 14.49 2.47 4.33
N ALA A 244 15.61 1.76 4.50
CA ALA A 244 16.61 1.59 3.45
C ALA A 244 16.12 0.72 2.29
N LYS A 245 15.41 -0.38 2.60
CA LYS A 245 14.71 -1.22 1.63
C LYS A 245 13.73 -0.42 0.77
N LEU A 246 12.86 0.36 1.41
CA LEU A 246 11.88 1.21 0.74
C LEU A 246 12.58 2.21 -0.18
N ARG A 247 13.63 2.91 0.29
CA ARG A 247 14.43 3.82 -0.56
C ARG A 247 14.97 3.12 -1.80
N GLY A 248 15.56 1.93 -1.66
CA GLY A 248 16.04 1.17 -2.82
C GLY A 248 14.93 0.77 -3.80
N TYR A 249 13.71 0.57 -3.29
CA TYR A 249 12.55 0.20 -4.11
C TYR A 249 11.83 1.39 -4.74
N VAL A 250 11.75 2.55 -4.08
CA VAL A 250 10.94 3.69 -4.53
C VAL A 250 11.74 4.82 -5.17
N ASP A 251 12.95 5.10 -4.68
CA ASP A 251 13.75 6.24 -5.14
C ASP A 251 14.35 5.98 -6.55
N ASP A 252 14.91 7.01 -7.18
CA ASP A 252 15.77 6.79 -8.34
C ASP A 252 17.01 5.96 -7.91
N PRO A 253 17.35 4.86 -8.62
CA PRO A 253 18.50 4.04 -8.25
C PRO A 253 19.80 4.83 -8.07
N LYS A 254 20.04 5.90 -8.85
CA LYS A 254 21.24 6.73 -8.70
C LYS A 254 21.27 7.48 -7.37
N ASP A 255 20.12 7.98 -6.92
CA ASP A 255 19.99 8.65 -5.63
C ASP A 255 20.18 7.65 -4.48
N THR A 256 19.62 6.45 -4.59
CA THR A 256 19.87 5.37 -3.62
C THR A 256 21.36 5.02 -3.54
N LEU A 257 22.01 4.75 -4.68
CA LEU A 257 23.42 4.35 -4.72
C LEU A 257 24.36 5.47 -4.24
N ARG A 258 24.00 6.74 -4.45
CA ARG A 258 24.73 7.89 -3.87
C ARG A 258 24.59 7.94 -2.36
N LYS A 259 23.39 7.70 -1.84
CA LYS A 259 23.10 7.72 -0.39
C LYS A 259 23.71 6.53 0.34
N TYR A 260 23.79 5.38 -0.32
CA TYR A 260 24.31 4.12 0.22
C TYR A 260 25.53 3.66 -0.60
N PRO A 261 26.67 4.35 -0.52
CA PRO A 261 27.85 4.03 -1.32
C PRO A 261 28.38 2.63 -0.99
N ALA A 262 29.11 2.00 -1.92
CA ALA A 262 29.65 0.65 -1.74
C ALA A 262 30.59 0.50 -0.52
N SER A 263 31.18 1.60 -0.05
CA SER A 263 31.98 1.65 1.18
C SER A 263 31.13 1.41 2.45
N ASP A 264 29.83 1.68 2.41
CA ASP A 264 28.90 1.35 3.49
C ASP A 264 28.47 -0.12 3.37
N THR A 265 29.07 -0.96 4.21
CA THR A 265 28.81 -2.40 4.26
C THR A 265 27.73 -2.78 5.26
N SER A 266 27.03 -1.80 5.85
CA SER A 266 25.94 -2.05 6.80
C SER A 266 24.77 -2.78 6.13
N ILE A 267 23.99 -3.53 6.93
CA ILE A 267 22.80 -4.25 6.46
C ILE A 267 21.83 -3.31 5.71
N PRO A 268 21.43 -2.14 6.25
CA PRO A 268 20.52 -1.24 5.54
C PRO A 268 21.07 -0.80 4.18
N ALA A 269 22.37 -0.48 4.11
CA ALA A 269 22.99 -0.05 2.86
C ALA A 269 23.00 -1.15 1.79
N ARG A 270 23.36 -2.38 2.17
CA ARG A 270 23.29 -3.54 1.26
C ARG A 270 21.87 -3.78 0.78
N TYR A 271 20.89 -3.63 1.66
CA TYR A 271 19.49 -3.85 1.30
C TYR A 271 18.99 -2.81 0.28
N ALA A 272 19.30 -1.53 0.52
CA ALA A 272 18.98 -0.46 -0.40
C ALA A 272 19.63 -0.68 -1.78
N ARG A 273 20.92 -1.04 -1.80
CA ARG A 273 21.66 -1.32 -3.04
C ARG A 273 21.12 -2.54 -3.78
N ALA A 274 20.77 -3.63 -3.08
CA ALA A 274 20.21 -4.82 -3.71
C ALA A 274 18.95 -4.49 -4.53
N TYR A 275 18.01 -3.73 -3.96
CA TYR A 275 16.83 -3.27 -4.68
C TYR A 275 17.15 -2.27 -5.79
N ALA A 276 18.06 -1.32 -5.55
CA ALA A 276 18.44 -0.35 -6.56
C ALA A 276 19.06 -1.02 -7.80
N TYR A 277 19.99 -1.96 -7.61
CA TYR A 277 20.61 -2.74 -8.70
C TYR A 277 19.60 -3.62 -9.42
N HIS A 278 18.73 -4.29 -8.65
CA HIS A 278 17.68 -5.14 -9.23
C HIS A 278 16.73 -4.34 -10.13
N ARG A 279 16.26 -3.18 -9.67
CA ARG A 279 15.40 -2.28 -10.45
C ARG A 279 16.08 -1.63 -11.65
N SER A 280 17.41 -1.50 -11.62
CA SER A 280 18.18 -0.89 -12.71
C SER A 280 18.75 -1.90 -13.70
N GLY A 281 18.40 -3.18 -13.57
CA GLY A 281 18.80 -4.22 -14.53
C GLY A 281 20.23 -4.74 -14.34
N TYR A 282 20.76 -4.67 -13.11
CA TYR A 282 22.08 -5.18 -12.72
C TYR A 282 21.94 -6.42 -11.82
N PRO A 283 21.54 -7.58 -12.39
CA PRO A 283 21.20 -8.77 -11.61
C PRO A 283 22.40 -9.38 -10.87
N THR A 284 23.61 -9.24 -11.41
CA THR A 284 24.83 -9.77 -10.77
C THR A 284 25.17 -8.99 -9.50
N GLU A 285 25.11 -7.66 -9.56
CA GLU A 285 25.33 -6.76 -8.44
C GLU A 285 24.24 -6.92 -7.39
N ALA A 286 22.97 -7.04 -7.81
CA ALA A 286 21.85 -7.31 -6.93
C ALA A 286 22.03 -8.64 -6.18
N ALA A 287 22.39 -9.71 -6.89
CA ALA A 287 22.65 -11.02 -6.30
C ALA A 287 23.84 -11.00 -5.32
N ALA A 288 24.90 -10.24 -5.63
CA ALA A 288 26.04 -10.10 -4.74
C ALA A 288 25.67 -9.41 -3.42
N GLU A 289 24.84 -8.36 -3.46
CA GLU A 289 24.35 -7.70 -2.24
C GLU A 289 23.41 -8.61 -1.44
N ALA A 290 22.50 -9.34 -2.11
CA ALA A 290 21.62 -10.30 -1.45
C ALA A 290 22.40 -11.44 -0.78
N ALA A 291 23.39 -12.02 -1.47
CA ALA A 291 24.26 -13.05 -0.90
C ALA A 291 25.06 -12.53 0.31
N ALA A 292 25.51 -11.27 0.29
CA ALA A 292 26.18 -10.65 1.43
C ALA A 292 25.23 -10.48 2.64
N LEU A 293 23.97 -10.13 2.40
CA LEU A 293 22.93 -10.07 3.44
C LEU A 293 22.66 -11.45 4.06
N VAL A 294 22.45 -12.47 3.23
CA VAL A 294 22.25 -13.86 3.69
C VAL A 294 23.48 -14.36 4.44
N LYS A 295 24.70 -14.03 4.01
CA LYS A 295 25.92 -14.37 4.76
C LYS A 295 25.96 -13.71 6.15
N ALA A 296 25.50 -12.46 6.27
CA ALA A 296 25.47 -11.74 7.54
C ALA A 296 24.39 -12.27 8.49
N ALA A 297 23.24 -12.71 7.97
CA ALA A 297 22.17 -13.31 8.75
C ALA A 297 21.53 -14.51 8.00
N PRO A 298 22.13 -15.72 8.08
CA PRO A 298 21.72 -16.87 7.25
C PRO A 298 20.31 -17.40 7.49
N ASN A 299 19.71 -17.02 8.61
CA ASN A 299 18.37 -17.45 9.00
C ASN A 299 17.34 -16.31 8.89
N ASP A 300 17.72 -15.12 8.41
CA ASP A 300 16.77 -14.03 8.22
C ASP A 300 15.87 -14.35 7.02
N PRO A 301 14.56 -14.54 7.22
CA PRO A 301 13.69 -15.00 6.15
C PRO A 301 13.55 -13.99 5.01
N TYR A 302 13.68 -12.69 5.28
CA TYR A 302 13.46 -11.67 4.25
C TYR A 302 14.72 -11.43 3.40
N PHE A 303 15.91 -11.77 3.91
CA PHE A 303 17.13 -11.84 3.08
C PHE A 303 17.10 -13.05 2.16
N LEU A 304 16.62 -14.19 2.66
CA LEU A 304 16.38 -15.39 1.85
C LEU A 304 15.27 -15.17 0.81
N GLU A 305 14.22 -14.44 1.18
CA GLU A 305 13.18 -13.98 0.24
C GLU A 305 13.80 -13.14 -0.88
N LEU A 306 14.57 -12.10 -0.54
CA LEU A 306 15.22 -11.21 -1.50
C LEU A 306 16.16 -11.98 -2.44
N GLU A 307 17.01 -12.86 -1.90
CA GLU A 307 17.92 -13.70 -2.69
C GLU A 307 17.12 -14.56 -3.68
N GLY A 308 16.08 -15.23 -3.19
CA GLY A 308 15.20 -16.05 -3.99
C GLY A 308 14.48 -15.27 -5.09
N GLN A 309 13.96 -14.08 -4.76
CA GLN A 309 13.30 -13.20 -5.72
C GLN A 309 14.25 -12.76 -6.83
N ILE A 310 15.45 -12.27 -6.47
CA ILE A 310 16.45 -11.82 -7.45
C ILE A 310 16.87 -12.98 -8.36
N LEU A 311 17.09 -14.18 -7.81
CA LEU A 311 17.42 -15.37 -8.61
C LEU A 311 16.29 -15.74 -9.57
N LEU A 312 15.05 -15.78 -9.06
CA LEU A 312 13.87 -16.10 -9.85
C LEU A 312 13.70 -15.13 -11.03
N GLU A 313 13.74 -13.84 -10.76
CA GLU A 313 13.58 -12.78 -11.76
C GLU A 313 14.79 -12.68 -12.72
N SER A 314 15.95 -13.21 -12.32
CA SER A 314 17.12 -13.38 -13.19
C SER A 314 17.08 -14.66 -14.04
N GLY A 315 15.95 -15.37 -14.07
CA GLY A 315 15.77 -16.60 -14.87
C GLY A 315 16.38 -17.84 -14.24
N LYS A 316 16.61 -17.85 -12.92
CA LYS A 316 17.19 -18.98 -12.17
C LYS A 316 16.21 -19.56 -11.13
N PRO A 317 15.01 -20.03 -11.55
CA PRO A 317 13.98 -20.50 -10.62
C PRO A 317 14.42 -21.69 -9.76
N ALA A 318 15.21 -22.61 -10.31
CA ALA A 318 15.72 -23.77 -9.57
C ALA A 318 16.67 -23.37 -8.42
N GLU A 319 17.55 -22.39 -8.63
CA GLU A 319 18.46 -21.87 -7.60
C GLU A 319 17.67 -21.14 -6.49
N ALA A 320 16.57 -20.46 -6.84
CA ALA A 320 15.72 -19.72 -5.91
C ALA A 320 14.96 -20.61 -4.91
N LEU A 321 14.65 -21.88 -5.28
CA LEU A 321 13.77 -22.74 -4.49
C LEU A 321 14.23 -22.95 -3.05
N LYS A 322 15.54 -23.11 -2.82
CA LYS A 322 16.06 -23.39 -1.47
C LYS A 322 15.83 -22.22 -0.53
N ALA A 323 16.19 -21.01 -0.96
CA ALA A 323 16.04 -19.80 -0.15
C ALA A 323 14.56 -19.50 0.11
N LEU A 324 13.72 -19.53 -0.92
CA LEU A 324 12.28 -19.25 -0.82
C LEU A 324 11.52 -20.27 0.04
N ARG A 325 11.89 -21.54 -0.01
CA ARG A 325 11.32 -22.60 0.85
C ARG A 325 11.61 -22.33 2.32
N VAL A 326 12.85 -21.96 2.66
CA VAL A 326 13.24 -21.64 4.03
C VAL A 326 12.56 -20.36 4.50
N ALA A 327 12.55 -19.31 3.67
CA ALA A 327 11.87 -18.04 3.96
C ALA A 327 10.38 -18.25 4.24
N THR A 328 9.70 -19.04 3.39
CA THR A 328 8.28 -19.38 3.54
C THR A 328 8.04 -20.12 4.86
N ALA A 329 8.82 -21.15 5.18
CA ALA A 329 8.65 -21.89 6.42
C ALA A 329 8.91 -21.03 7.68
N ARG A 330 9.96 -20.19 7.66
CA ARG A 330 10.37 -19.34 8.78
C ARG A 330 9.41 -18.21 9.07
N THR A 331 8.72 -17.69 8.05
CA THR A 331 7.66 -16.71 8.23
C THR A 331 6.29 -17.34 8.49
N ASN A 332 6.27 -18.64 8.79
CA ASN A 332 5.05 -19.43 8.94
C ASN A 332 4.11 -19.19 7.76
N TYR A 333 4.59 -19.32 6.52
CA TYR A 333 3.82 -19.13 5.28
C TYR A 333 3.19 -17.72 5.16
N GLN A 334 4.00 -16.67 5.33
CA GLN A 334 3.56 -15.31 4.98
C GLN A 334 3.12 -15.32 3.49
N PRO A 335 1.91 -14.84 3.16
CA PRO A 335 1.29 -15.03 1.85
C PRO A 335 2.08 -14.48 0.64
N LEU A 336 2.74 -13.33 0.75
CA LEU A 336 3.58 -12.76 -0.31
C LEU A 336 4.81 -13.63 -0.58
N ILE A 337 5.53 -14.04 0.47
CA ILE A 337 6.70 -14.93 0.35
C ILE A 337 6.28 -16.29 -0.20
N ALA A 338 5.18 -16.84 0.31
CA ALA A 338 4.60 -18.09 -0.16
C ALA A 338 4.19 -18.00 -1.65
N THR A 339 3.66 -16.86 -2.08
CA THR A 339 3.33 -16.61 -3.49
C THR A 339 4.58 -16.60 -4.36
N THR A 340 5.65 -15.92 -3.94
CA THR A 340 6.94 -15.91 -4.65
C THR A 340 7.53 -17.32 -4.72
N PHE A 341 7.44 -18.10 -3.64
CA PHE A 341 7.86 -19.50 -3.64
C PHE A 341 7.03 -20.38 -4.58
N GLY A 342 5.70 -20.23 -4.57
CA GLY A 342 4.79 -20.92 -5.49
C GLY A 342 5.10 -20.57 -6.95
N HIS A 343 5.35 -19.30 -7.25
CA HIS A 343 5.80 -18.85 -8.57
C HIS A 343 7.12 -19.51 -8.98
N ALA A 344 8.11 -19.55 -8.09
CA ALA A 344 9.39 -20.19 -8.37
C ALA A 344 9.24 -21.68 -8.69
N LEU A 345 8.38 -22.40 -7.96
CA LEU A 345 8.05 -23.81 -8.24
C LEU A 345 7.44 -23.98 -9.63
N VAL A 346 6.47 -23.15 -10.01
CA VAL A 346 5.85 -23.18 -11.35
C VAL A 346 6.85 -22.83 -12.45
N ALA A 347 7.71 -21.85 -12.22
CA ALA A 347 8.71 -21.35 -13.17
C ALA A 347 9.84 -22.35 -13.45
N THR A 348 10.03 -23.38 -12.61
CA THR A 348 10.95 -24.48 -12.94
C THR A 348 10.48 -25.33 -14.13
N GLU A 349 9.20 -25.25 -14.49
CA GLU A 349 8.56 -26.10 -15.51
C GLU A 349 8.63 -27.61 -15.24
N ASP A 350 9.04 -28.01 -14.03
CA ASP A 350 9.08 -29.41 -13.60
C ASP A 350 7.71 -29.84 -13.03
N PRO A 351 7.01 -30.81 -13.66
CA PRO A 351 5.74 -31.33 -13.16
C PRO A 351 5.80 -31.89 -11.73
N ALA A 352 6.98 -32.32 -11.26
CA ALA A 352 7.17 -32.82 -9.91
C ALA A 352 6.95 -31.74 -8.84
N ASN A 353 7.08 -30.45 -9.20
CA ASN A 353 6.88 -29.32 -8.29
C ASN A 353 5.40 -28.89 -8.17
N LEU A 354 4.51 -29.34 -9.06
CA LEU A 354 3.10 -28.91 -9.08
C LEU A 354 2.32 -29.24 -7.80
N PRO A 355 2.46 -30.43 -7.17
CA PRO A 355 1.74 -30.72 -5.92
C PRO A 355 2.14 -29.79 -4.77
N GLU A 356 3.42 -29.43 -4.69
CA GLU A 356 3.89 -28.48 -3.69
C GLU A 356 3.43 -27.06 -4.01
N ALA A 357 3.54 -26.64 -5.28
CA ALA A 357 3.09 -25.33 -5.73
C ALA A 357 1.61 -25.10 -5.39
N GLU A 358 0.75 -26.09 -5.65
CA GLU A 358 -0.67 -26.03 -5.28
C GLU A 358 -0.84 -25.83 -3.78
N LYS A 359 -0.17 -26.65 -2.95
CA LYS A 359 -0.30 -26.58 -1.49
C LYS A 359 0.09 -25.20 -0.97
N VAL A 360 1.22 -24.67 -1.43
CA VAL A 360 1.75 -23.37 -1.01
C VAL A 360 0.84 -22.23 -1.46
N LEU A 361 0.43 -22.22 -2.73
CA LEU A 361 -0.42 -21.16 -3.29
C LEU A 361 -1.83 -21.17 -2.69
N ARG A 362 -2.41 -22.35 -2.42
CA ARG A 362 -3.69 -22.46 -1.70
C ARG A 362 -3.61 -21.88 -0.29
N GLN A 363 -2.49 -22.09 0.42
CA GLN A 363 -2.26 -21.47 1.72
C GLN A 363 -2.07 -19.96 1.61
N ALA A 364 -1.40 -19.48 0.56
CA ALA A 364 -1.21 -18.05 0.31
C ALA A 364 -2.56 -17.34 0.08
N VAL A 365 -3.39 -17.82 -0.87
CA VAL A 365 -4.69 -17.20 -1.18
C VAL A 365 -5.72 -17.35 -0.06
N ALA A 366 -5.59 -18.37 0.80
CA ALA A 366 -6.43 -18.50 1.99
C ALA A 366 -6.11 -17.45 3.07
N ARG A 367 -4.91 -16.88 3.06
CA ARG A 367 -4.43 -15.89 4.04
C ARG A 367 -4.43 -14.46 3.51
N ASP A 368 -4.28 -14.31 2.20
CA ASP A 368 -4.40 -13.06 1.47
C ASP A 368 -5.13 -13.32 0.15
N ASP A 369 -6.45 -13.23 0.21
CA ASP A 369 -7.30 -13.41 -0.97
C ASP A 369 -7.32 -12.19 -1.89
N GLN A 370 -6.64 -11.10 -1.51
CA GLN A 370 -6.54 -9.84 -2.26
C GLN A 370 -5.29 -9.78 -3.16
N ASN A 371 -4.57 -10.90 -3.33
CA ASN A 371 -3.40 -10.98 -4.18
C ASN A 371 -3.77 -11.58 -5.56
N PRO A 372 -4.01 -10.76 -6.60
CA PRO A 372 -4.36 -11.28 -7.93
C PRO A 372 -3.25 -12.13 -8.57
N PHE A 373 -1.98 -11.87 -8.22
CA PHE A 373 -0.86 -12.66 -8.73
C PHE A 373 -0.83 -14.06 -8.12
N ALA A 374 -1.18 -14.21 -6.85
CA ALA A 374 -1.29 -15.53 -6.22
C ALA A 374 -2.39 -16.38 -6.87
N TRP A 375 -3.54 -15.78 -7.19
CA TRP A 375 -4.61 -16.45 -7.94
C TRP A 375 -4.18 -16.82 -9.35
N TYR A 376 -3.46 -15.94 -10.05
CA TYR A 376 -2.91 -16.24 -11.36
C TYR A 376 -1.99 -17.49 -11.33
N GLN A 377 -1.03 -17.51 -10.40
CA GLN A 377 -0.10 -18.64 -10.26
C GLN A 377 -0.84 -19.94 -9.89
N LEU A 378 -1.85 -19.86 -9.02
CA LEU A 378 -2.68 -21.01 -8.65
C LEU A 378 -3.48 -21.53 -9.85
N GLY A 379 -3.98 -20.64 -10.70
CA GLY A 379 -4.62 -20.98 -11.97
C GLY A 379 -3.68 -21.73 -12.91
N THR A 380 -2.44 -21.27 -13.06
CA THR A 380 -1.41 -21.97 -13.86
C THR A 380 -1.13 -23.38 -13.33
N VAL A 381 -1.13 -23.57 -11.99
CA VAL A 381 -0.98 -24.91 -11.41
C VAL A 381 -2.17 -25.80 -11.76
N TYR A 382 -3.41 -25.32 -11.61
CA TYR A 382 -4.60 -26.09 -11.96
C TYR A 382 -4.66 -26.44 -13.45
N GLU A 383 -4.28 -25.50 -14.33
CA GLU A 383 -4.23 -25.71 -15.77
C GLU A 383 -3.24 -26.83 -16.12
N ARG A 384 -2.01 -26.77 -15.59
CA ARG A 384 -0.98 -27.80 -15.82
C ARG A 384 -1.36 -29.17 -15.24
N LYS A 385 -2.28 -29.20 -14.28
CA LYS A 385 -2.86 -30.44 -13.71
C LYS A 385 -4.13 -30.90 -14.42
N GLY A 386 -4.63 -30.16 -15.41
CA GLY A 386 -5.86 -30.48 -16.14
C GLY A 386 -7.16 -30.19 -15.40
N ASP A 387 -7.12 -29.41 -14.30
CA ASP A 387 -8.30 -29.00 -13.54
C ASP A 387 -8.91 -27.71 -14.12
N GLY A 388 -9.62 -27.87 -15.24
CA GLY A 388 -10.29 -26.77 -15.95
C GLY A 388 -11.24 -25.95 -15.07
N PRO A 389 -12.14 -26.56 -14.27
CA PRO A 389 -13.06 -25.82 -13.41
C PRO A 389 -12.34 -24.94 -12.36
N ARG A 390 -11.30 -25.45 -11.69
CA ARG A 390 -10.54 -24.63 -10.74
C ARG A 390 -9.62 -23.61 -11.41
N THR A 391 -9.16 -23.88 -12.62
CA THR A 391 -8.46 -22.88 -13.45
C THR A 391 -9.39 -21.69 -13.74
N ALA A 392 -10.64 -21.96 -14.12
CA ALA A 392 -11.65 -20.93 -14.35
C ALA A 392 -12.00 -20.15 -13.08
N LEU A 393 -12.07 -20.82 -11.91
CA LEU A 393 -12.27 -20.13 -10.63
C LEU A 393 -11.11 -19.18 -10.31
N ALA A 394 -9.87 -19.64 -10.44
CA ALA A 394 -8.70 -18.80 -10.18
C ALA A 394 -8.65 -17.58 -11.14
N ALA A 395 -9.03 -17.77 -12.40
CA ALA A 395 -9.16 -16.67 -13.36
C ALA A 395 -10.30 -15.70 -13.00
N ALA A 396 -11.41 -16.19 -12.43
CA ALA A 396 -12.51 -15.37 -11.96
C ALA A 396 -12.10 -14.48 -10.77
N GLU A 397 -11.38 -15.05 -9.80
CA GLU A 397 -10.81 -14.35 -8.64
C GLU A 397 -9.84 -13.25 -9.08
N GLN A 398 -8.87 -13.59 -9.92
CA GLN A 398 -7.92 -12.62 -10.48
C GLN A 398 -8.65 -11.46 -11.18
N ALA A 399 -9.59 -11.78 -12.07
CA ALA A 399 -10.33 -10.77 -12.82
C ALA A 399 -11.17 -9.87 -11.91
N SER A 400 -11.84 -10.44 -10.91
CA SER A 400 -12.60 -9.70 -9.90
C SER A 400 -11.73 -8.68 -9.15
N LEU A 401 -10.55 -9.10 -8.67
CA LEU A 401 -9.61 -8.24 -7.95
C LEU A 401 -9.02 -7.11 -8.81
N THR A 402 -8.92 -7.33 -10.12
CA THR A 402 -8.40 -6.32 -11.08
C THR A 402 -9.50 -5.43 -11.69
N GLY A 403 -10.78 -5.65 -11.34
CA GLY A 403 -11.91 -4.90 -11.86
C GLY A 403 -12.35 -5.27 -13.28
N ASP A 404 -11.85 -6.37 -13.85
CA ASP A 404 -12.32 -6.90 -15.13
C ASP A 404 -13.60 -7.71 -14.92
N ASN A 405 -14.70 -6.98 -14.69
CA ASN A 405 -16.01 -7.57 -14.36
C ASN A 405 -16.52 -8.52 -15.45
N ALA A 406 -16.22 -8.24 -16.72
CA ALA A 406 -16.66 -9.09 -17.83
C ALA A 406 -15.93 -10.44 -17.84
N ARG A 407 -14.60 -10.43 -17.64
CA ARG A 407 -13.81 -11.66 -17.53
C ARG A 407 -14.12 -12.42 -16.24
N ALA A 408 -14.34 -11.70 -15.13
CA ALA A 408 -14.75 -12.30 -13.86
C ALA A 408 -16.04 -13.10 -14.04
N LEU A 409 -17.06 -12.49 -14.66
CA LEU A 409 -18.33 -13.14 -14.93
C LEU A 409 -18.19 -14.37 -15.86
N PHE A 410 -17.48 -14.22 -16.98
CA PHE A 410 -17.28 -15.32 -17.92
C PHE A 410 -16.58 -16.51 -17.24
N SER A 411 -15.51 -16.24 -16.49
CA SER A 411 -14.70 -17.27 -15.85
C SER A 411 -15.45 -17.94 -14.69
N ALA A 412 -16.23 -17.16 -13.91
CA ALA A 412 -17.06 -17.70 -12.83
C ALA A 412 -18.13 -18.68 -13.37
N ARG A 413 -18.79 -18.34 -14.48
CA ARG A 413 -19.75 -19.26 -15.13
C ARG A 413 -19.09 -20.54 -15.64
N ALA A 414 -17.89 -20.42 -16.23
CA ALA A 414 -17.12 -21.59 -16.66
C ALA A 414 -16.72 -22.48 -15.47
N ALA A 415 -16.35 -21.90 -14.33
CA ALA A 415 -16.06 -22.64 -13.11
C ALA A 415 -17.29 -23.39 -12.59
N LEU A 416 -18.44 -22.71 -12.48
CA LEU A 416 -19.69 -23.29 -11.99
C LEU A 416 -20.21 -24.46 -12.84
N ALA A 417 -19.90 -24.47 -14.14
CA ALA A 417 -20.30 -25.56 -15.03
C ALA A 417 -19.60 -26.89 -14.71
N GLY A 418 -18.43 -26.86 -14.05
CA GLY A 418 -17.64 -28.06 -13.75
C GLY A 418 -17.34 -28.30 -12.27
N LEU A 419 -17.55 -27.31 -11.39
CA LEU A 419 -17.36 -27.47 -9.94
C LEU A 419 -18.55 -28.21 -9.30
N PRO A 420 -18.33 -29.17 -8.37
CA PRO A 420 -19.42 -29.81 -7.67
C PRO A 420 -20.21 -28.82 -6.81
N GLN A 421 -21.54 -28.84 -6.94
CA GLN A 421 -22.44 -27.94 -6.20
C GLN A 421 -22.26 -28.07 -4.69
N GLY A 422 -22.29 -26.93 -4.00
CA GLY A 422 -22.17 -26.85 -2.53
C GLY A 422 -20.74 -26.96 -1.99
N THR A 423 -19.73 -27.15 -2.85
CA THR A 423 -18.33 -27.09 -2.42
C THR A 423 -17.90 -25.63 -2.15
N PRO A 424 -16.86 -25.39 -1.31
CA PRO A 424 -16.34 -24.05 -1.10
C PRO A 424 -15.94 -23.33 -2.39
N ASP A 425 -15.32 -24.05 -3.33
CA ASP A 425 -14.93 -23.51 -4.64
C ASP A 425 -16.15 -23.09 -5.47
N TYR A 426 -17.24 -23.88 -5.44
CA TYR A 426 -18.49 -23.56 -6.12
C TYR A 426 -19.15 -22.30 -5.52
N ILE A 427 -19.18 -22.18 -4.19
CA ILE A 427 -19.77 -21.02 -3.51
C ILE A 427 -18.98 -19.75 -3.85
N ARG A 428 -17.63 -19.81 -3.84
CA ARG A 428 -16.80 -18.67 -4.26
C ARG A 428 -17.08 -18.25 -5.70
N ALA A 429 -17.16 -19.21 -6.62
CA ALA A 429 -17.50 -18.92 -8.02
C ALA A 429 -18.89 -18.26 -8.15
N GLN A 430 -19.87 -18.71 -7.35
CA GLN A 430 -21.22 -18.15 -7.33
C GLN A 430 -21.23 -16.70 -6.83
N ASP A 431 -20.49 -16.38 -5.77
CA ASP A 431 -20.38 -15.03 -5.22
C ASP A 431 -19.76 -14.05 -6.24
N ILE A 432 -18.72 -14.49 -6.95
CA ILE A 432 -18.08 -13.70 -8.02
C ILE A 432 -19.05 -13.50 -9.18
N GLN A 433 -19.77 -14.55 -9.61
CA GLN A 433 -20.77 -14.43 -10.67
C GLN A 433 -21.80 -13.36 -10.31
N MET A 434 -22.40 -13.45 -9.11
CA MET A 434 -23.45 -12.52 -8.67
C MET A 434 -22.94 -11.07 -8.65
N THR A 435 -21.75 -10.85 -8.09
CA THR A 435 -21.17 -9.50 -7.99
C THR A 435 -20.81 -8.93 -9.36
N ALA A 436 -20.20 -9.75 -10.22
CA ALA A 436 -19.78 -9.36 -11.56
C ALA A 436 -20.96 -9.11 -12.51
N GLU A 437 -22.07 -9.87 -12.39
CA GLU A 437 -23.30 -9.62 -13.17
C GLU A 437 -23.85 -8.22 -12.91
N VAL A 438 -23.98 -7.84 -11.64
CA VAL A 438 -24.46 -6.51 -11.25
C VAL A 438 -23.54 -5.41 -11.80
N ALA A 439 -22.23 -5.57 -11.68
CA ALA A 439 -21.26 -4.60 -12.16
C ALA A 439 -21.30 -4.44 -13.69
N VAL A 440 -21.34 -5.55 -14.44
CA VAL A 440 -21.44 -5.52 -15.91
C VAL A 440 -22.74 -4.85 -16.38
N GLU A 441 -23.86 -5.07 -15.69
CA GLU A 441 -25.12 -4.37 -16.00
C GLU A 441 -25.05 -2.87 -15.75
N GLN A 442 -24.40 -2.45 -14.66
CA GLN A 442 -24.18 -1.04 -14.35
C GLN A 442 -23.28 -0.38 -15.39
N ASP A 443 -22.18 -1.03 -15.80
CA ASP A 443 -21.29 -0.54 -16.85
C ASP A 443 -22.03 -0.32 -18.18
N LYS A 444 -22.93 -1.25 -18.54
CA LYS A 444 -23.79 -1.11 -19.72
C LYS A 444 -24.75 0.07 -19.60
N LYS A 445 -25.36 0.27 -18.42
CA LYS A 445 -26.27 1.40 -18.16
C LYS A 445 -25.52 2.74 -18.24
N ASN A 446 -24.32 2.83 -17.68
CA ASN A 446 -23.49 4.03 -17.70
C ASN A 446 -23.09 4.39 -19.14
N ARG A 447 -22.59 3.42 -19.92
CA ARG A 447 -22.27 3.62 -21.35
C ARG A 447 -23.46 4.04 -22.20
N ARG A 448 -24.69 3.67 -21.82
CA ARG A 448 -25.93 4.11 -22.49
C ARG A 448 -26.35 5.53 -22.11
N ARG A 449 -25.93 6.05 -20.95
CA ARG A 449 -26.21 7.42 -20.51
C ARG A 449 -25.21 8.43 -21.06
N GLU A 450 -24.01 7.97 -21.41
CA GLU A 450 -22.94 8.77 -22.01
C GLU A 450 -23.06 8.91 -23.54
N ARG A 451 -23.94 8.12 -24.16
CA ARG A 451 -24.32 8.19 -25.58
C ARG A 451 -25.63 8.94 -25.70
#